data_AF-J3LV68-F1
#
_entry.id   AF-J3LV68-F1
#
_cell.length_a   1.000
_cell.length_b   1.000
_cell.length_c   1.000
_cell.angle_alpha   90.00
_cell.angle_beta   90.00
_cell.angle_gamma   90.00
#
_symmetry.space_group_name_H-M   'P 1'
#
loop_
_entity.id
_entity.type
_entity.pdbx_description
1 polymer ?
#
loop_
_entity_poly.entity_id
_entity_poly.type
_entity_poly.pdbx_seq_one_letter_code
_entity_poly.pdbx_strand_id
1 'polypeptide(L)'
;MSLSTMASSGNPPAVLLVRPVDPPFAVALRERFRVIDFLSSGQPLPAFLTAAAAVPAPPRAAVVMGGGLVRADAAFLDAVPSVRCVVSTAA
;
A
#
# COMPACT_ATOMS: atom_id res chain seq x y z
N MET A 1 0.78 -19.83 -25.19
CA MET A 1 0.51 -19.69 -23.74
C MET A 1 -0.25 -18.40 -23.53
N SER A 2 -1.59 -18.46 -23.49
CA SER A 2 -2.41 -17.27 -23.20
C SER A 2 -2.41 -17.02 -21.69
N LEU A 3 -1.95 -15.85 -21.26
CA LEU A 3 -2.20 -15.37 -19.91
C LEU A 3 -3.67 -14.96 -19.83
N SER A 4 -4.51 -15.84 -19.30
CA SER A 4 -5.86 -15.51 -18.87
C SER A 4 -5.75 -14.55 -17.69
N THR A 5 -5.86 -13.25 -17.94
CA THR A 5 -6.08 -12.26 -16.88
C THR A 5 -7.44 -12.54 -16.28
N MET A 6 -7.50 -13.25 -15.17
CA MET A 6 -8.68 -13.22 -14.32
C MET A 6 -8.81 -11.79 -13.80
N ALA A 7 -9.65 -11.00 -14.46
CA ALA A 7 -10.19 -9.79 -13.88
C ALA A 7 -10.92 -10.22 -12.60
N SER A 8 -10.31 -9.98 -11.44
CA SER A 8 -10.97 -10.16 -10.17
C SER A 8 -12.16 -9.21 -10.13
N SER A 9 -13.35 -9.76 -10.00
CA SER A 9 -14.60 -9.03 -9.90
C SER A 9 -14.57 -8.03 -8.72
N GLY A 10 -14.90 -6.78 -9.02
CA GLY A 10 -15.70 -5.92 -8.14
C GLY A 10 -15.04 -4.76 -7.39
N ASN A 11 -13.73 -4.75 -7.09
CA ASN A 11 -13.11 -3.68 -6.30
C ASN A 11 -11.72 -3.27 -6.83
N PRO A 12 -11.37 -1.98 -6.82
CA PRO A 12 -10.04 -1.53 -7.23
C PRO A 12 -8.95 -2.13 -6.34
N PRO A 13 -7.75 -2.40 -6.90
CA PRO A 13 -6.66 -2.97 -6.13
C PRO A 13 -6.24 -2.06 -4.97
N ALA A 14 -5.86 -2.67 -3.84
CA ALA A 14 -5.43 -1.93 -2.67
C ALA A 14 -3.95 -1.51 -2.77
N VAL A 15 -3.68 -0.28 -2.33
CA VAL A 15 -2.33 0.28 -2.21
C VAL A 15 -2.14 0.78 -0.80
N LEU A 16 -1.01 0.42 -0.20
CA LEU A 16 -0.60 0.89 1.11
C LEU A 16 0.11 2.24 0.97
N LEU A 17 -0.36 3.25 1.69
CA LEU A 17 0.25 4.58 1.71
C LEU A 17 0.79 4.85 3.12
N VAL A 18 2.12 4.90 3.25
CA VAL A 18 2.79 5.08 4.55
C VAL A 18 3.55 6.40 4.68
N ARG A 19 3.31 7.34 3.75
CA ARG A 19 3.88 8.69 3.77
C ARG A 19 2.81 9.75 3.50
N PRO A 20 3.02 11.00 3.97
CA PRO A 20 2.13 12.10 3.60
C PRO A 20 2.44 12.48 2.17
N VAL A 21 1.50 12.47 1.23
CA VAL A 21 1.67 12.83 -0.21
C VAL A 21 1.02 14.17 -0.53
N ASP A 22 1.40 14.80 -1.65
CA ASP A 22 0.71 16.00 -2.12
C ASP A 22 -0.75 15.69 -2.51
N PRO A 23 -1.68 16.66 -2.39
CA PRO A 23 -3.10 16.41 -2.67
C PRO A 23 -3.39 15.91 -4.09
N PRO A 24 -2.80 16.45 -5.18
CA PRO A 24 -3.00 15.93 -6.53
C PRO A 24 -2.64 14.45 -6.66
N PHE A 25 -1.51 14.03 -6.11
CA PHE A 25 -1.11 12.62 -6.11
C PHE A 25 -2.07 11.75 -5.29
N ALA A 26 -2.52 12.25 -4.13
CA ALA A 26 -3.48 11.57 -3.28
C ALA A 26 -4.84 11.35 -3.96
N VAL A 27 -5.30 12.31 -4.76
CA VAL A 27 -6.52 12.22 -5.58
C VAL A 27 -6.33 11.17 -6.68
N ALA A 28 -5.24 11.28 -7.45
CA ALA A 28 -4.94 10.38 -8.56
C ALA A 28 -4.76 8.91 -8.14
N LEU A 29 -4.33 8.67 -6.90
CA LEU A 29 -4.29 7.33 -6.29
C LEU A 29 -5.71 6.82 -5.99
N ARG A 30 -6.54 7.63 -5.33
CA ARG A 30 -7.90 7.22 -4.91
C ARG A 30 -8.85 6.97 -6.09
N GLU A 31 -8.61 7.60 -7.23
CA GLU A 31 -9.35 7.32 -8.47
C GLU A 31 -9.13 5.91 -9.03
N ARG A 32 -7.98 5.29 -8.72
CA ARG A 32 -7.55 4.02 -9.35
C ARG A 32 -7.38 2.88 -8.35
N PHE A 33 -7.20 3.20 -7.08
CA PHE A 33 -6.82 2.27 -6.04
C PHE A 33 -7.63 2.49 -4.77
N ARG A 34 -7.88 1.40 -4.04
CA ARG A 34 -8.32 1.48 -2.64
C ARG A 34 -7.12 1.83 -1.78
N VAL A 35 -7.00 3.09 -1.38
CA VAL A 35 -5.87 3.56 -0.57
C VAL A 35 -6.06 3.20 0.90
N ILE A 36 -5.10 2.45 1.46
CA ILE A 36 -5.00 2.16 2.89
C ILE A 36 -3.94 3.11 3.46
N ASP A 37 -4.39 4.14 4.17
CA ASP A 37 -3.57 5.28 4.58
C ASP A 37 -3.14 5.19 6.05
N PHE A 38 -1.84 5.08 6.29
CA PHE A 38 -1.26 5.01 7.63
C PHE A 38 -1.51 6.27 8.45
N LEU A 39 -1.34 7.45 7.85
CA LEU A 39 -1.41 8.71 8.59
C LEU A 39 -2.84 9.04 9.00
N SER A 40 -3.80 8.60 8.21
CA SER A 40 -5.22 8.73 8.54
C SER A 40 -5.70 7.66 9.55
N SER A 41 -4.89 6.63 9.85
CA SER A 41 -5.30 5.51 10.71
C SER A 41 -5.27 5.82 12.21
N GLY A 42 -4.37 6.70 12.66
CA GLY A 42 -4.10 6.93 14.08
C GLY A 42 -3.50 5.73 14.83
N GLN A 43 -3.21 4.63 14.13
CA GLN A 43 -2.67 3.41 14.74
C GLN A 43 -1.14 3.44 14.82
N PRO A 44 -0.52 2.73 15.78
CA PRO A 44 0.90 2.41 15.72
C PRO A 44 1.22 1.59 14.46
N LEU A 45 2.38 1.84 13.85
CA LEU A 45 2.78 1.20 12.58
C LEU A 45 2.63 -0.34 12.58
N PRO A 46 3.09 -1.11 13.59
CA PRO A 46 2.93 -2.57 13.57
C PRO A 46 1.46 -3.01 13.54
N ALA A 47 0.59 -2.33 14.29
CA ALA A 47 -0.83 -2.63 14.35
C ALA A 47 -1.52 -2.30 13.01
N PHE A 48 -1.15 -1.17 12.41
CA PHE A 48 -1.62 -0.78 11.09
C PHE A 48 -1.24 -1.78 10.01
N LEU A 49 0.03 -2.22 9.95
CA LEU A 49 0.50 -3.19 8.95
C LEU A 49 -0.22 -4.54 9.11
N THR A 50 -0.37 -5.01 10.35
CA THR A 50 -1.12 -6.23 10.65
C THR A 50 -2.57 -6.13 10.16
N ALA A 51 -3.24 -5.00 10.43
CA ALA A 51 -4.60 -4.76 9.97
C ALA A 51 -4.68 -4.70 8.44
N ALA A 52 -3.73 -4.04 7.78
CA ALA A 52 -3.64 -3.95 6.33
C ALA A 52 -3.42 -5.33 5.66
N ALA A 53 -2.66 -6.21 6.29
CA ALA A 53 -2.44 -7.58 5.80
C ALA A 53 -3.69 -8.46 5.91
N ALA A 54 -4.57 -8.19 6.87
CA ALA A 54 -5.77 -8.97 7.13
C ALA A 54 -6.98 -8.60 6.25
N VAL A 55 -6.91 -7.50 5.47
CA VAL A 55 -8.07 -7.06 4.66
C VAL A 55 -8.35 -8.03 3.50
N PRO A 56 -9.63 -8.20 3.11
CA PRO A 56 -9.96 -8.91 1.87
C PRO A 56 -9.28 -8.26 0.67
N ALA A 57 -8.52 -9.03 -0.11
CA ALA A 57 -7.61 -8.55 -1.16
C ALA A 57 -6.57 -7.55 -0.60
N PRO A 58 -5.54 -8.03 0.12
CA PRO A 58 -4.56 -7.18 0.78
C PRO A 58 -3.66 -6.43 -0.22
N PRO A 59 -3.03 -5.32 0.20
CA PRO A 59 -2.32 -4.42 -0.71
C PRO A 59 -1.12 -5.10 -1.36
N ARG A 60 -1.02 -4.95 -2.68
CA ARG A 60 0.09 -5.55 -3.46
C ARG A 60 1.24 -4.59 -3.70
N ALA A 61 1.00 -3.30 -3.48
CA ALA A 61 1.99 -2.25 -3.64
C ALA A 61 1.96 -1.31 -2.43
N ALA A 62 3.13 -0.77 -2.10
CA ALA A 62 3.29 0.24 -1.06
C ALA A 62 3.96 1.50 -1.63
N VAL A 63 3.43 2.66 -1.29
CA VAL A 63 4.04 3.97 -1.56
C VAL A 63 4.75 4.45 -0.30
N VAL A 64 6.06 4.62 -0.42
CA VAL A 64 6.96 4.98 0.69
C VAL A 64 7.72 6.28 0.38
N MET A 65 8.36 6.84 1.40
CA MET A 65 9.33 7.93 1.25
C MET A 65 10.74 7.36 1.53
N GLY A 66 11.68 7.58 0.60
CA GLY A 66 13.09 7.28 0.87
C GLY A 66 13.58 8.09 2.06
N GLY A 67 14.11 7.41 3.09
CA GLY A 67 14.58 8.05 4.33
C GLY A 67 13.50 8.50 5.32
N GLY A 68 12.23 8.11 5.11
CA GLY A 68 11.10 8.55 5.94
C GLY A 68 10.90 7.78 7.26
N LEU A 69 9.79 8.12 7.96
CA LEU A 69 9.37 7.52 9.23
C LEU A 69 9.17 6.00 9.16
N VAL A 70 8.73 5.51 8.00
CA VAL A 70 8.50 4.09 7.74
C VAL A 70 9.57 3.58 6.80
N ARG A 71 10.35 2.60 7.26
CA ARG A 71 11.36 1.92 6.46
C ARG A 71 10.71 0.76 5.72
N ALA A 72 10.94 0.66 4.41
CA ALA A 72 10.62 -0.53 3.63
C ALA A 72 11.73 -1.57 3.79
N ASP A 73 11.82 -2.15 4.98
CA ASP A 73 12.80 -3.19 5.33
C ASP A 73 12.16 -4.60 5.38
N ALA A 74 12.93 -5.60 5.81
CA ALA A 74 12.44 -6.98 5.92
C ALA A 74 11.22 -7.07 6.85
N ALA A 75 11.23 -6.40 8.01
CA ALA A 75 10.12 -6.45 8.96
C ALA A 75 8.83 -5.86 8.37
N PHE A 76 8.95 -4.79 7.58
CA PHE A 76 7.81 -4.23 6.84
C PHE A 76 7.21 -5.22 5.83
N LEU A 77 8.07 -5.89 5.03
CA LEU A 77 7.63 -6.87 4.03
C LEU A 77 7.04 -8.13 4.69
N ASP A 78 7.63 -8.57 5.80
CA ASP A 78 7.15 -9.71 6.59
C ASP A 78 5.79 -9.41 7.24
N ALA A 79 5.55 -8.17 7.67
CA ALA A 79 4.28 -7.74 8.24
C ALA A 79 3.14 -7.70 7.20
N VAL A 80 3.45 -7.43 5.93
CA VAL A 80 2.47 -7.39 4.83
C VAL A 80 2.97 -8.19 3.62
N PRO A 81 2.97 -9.54 3.70
CA PRO A 81 3.63 -10.40 2.70
C PRO A 81 2.96 -10.40 1.32
N SER A 82 1.81 -9.75 1.20
CA SER A 82 1.13 -9.53 -0.08
C SER A 82 1.75 -8.39 -0.90
N VAL A 83 2.53 -7.51 -0.27
CA VAL A 83 3.26 -6.44 -0.95
C VAL A 83 4.39 -7.04 -1.78
N ARG A 84 4.37 -6.78 -3.08
CA ARG A 84 5.37 -7.26 -4.05
C ARG A 84 6.05 -6.11 -4.80
N CYS A 85 5.57 -4.89 -4.62
CA CYS A 85 6.10 -3.70 -5.25
C CYS A 85 6.20 -2.57 -4.23
N VAL A 86 7.36 -1.94 -4.15
CA VAL A 86 7.59 -0.75 -3.33
C VAL A 86 7.93 0.39 -4.26
N VAL A 87 7.15 1.47 -4.18
CA VAL A 87 7.36 2.70 -4.96
C VAL A 87 7.86 3.77 -4.00
N SER A 88 9.12 4.18 -4.18
CA SER A 88 9.65 5.37 -3.53
C SER A 88 9.28 6.60 -4.34
N THR A 89 8.86 7.66 -3.65
CA THR A 89 8.66 8.99 -4.24
C THR A 89 9.81 9.95 -3.92
N ALA A 90 10.91 9.45 -3.34
CA ALA A 90 12.17 10.16 -3.15
C ALA A 90 13.22 9.63 -4.14
N ALA A 91 14.09 10.53 -4.61
CA ALA A 91 15.19 10.24 -5.54
C ALA A 91 16.43 9.69 -4.82
#